data_AF-A0A944Y1P6-F1
#
_entry.id   AF-A0A944Y1P6-F1
#
_cell.length_a   1.000
_cell.length_b   1.000
_cell.length_c   1.000
_cell.angle_alpha   90.00
_cell.angle_beta   90.00
_cell.angle_gamma   90.00
#
_symmetry.space_group_name_H-M   'P 1'
#
loop_
_entity.id
_entity.type
_entity.pdbx_description
1 polymer ?
#
loop_
_entity_poly.entity_id
_entity_poly.type
_entity_poly.pdbx_seq_one_letter_code
_entity_poly.pdbx_strand_id
1 'polypeptide(L)' 'MKEFSDDASWGPLLTTKYEGTIHAPQFPEGLEWFNIKAALTLEDLRGRLVILHFWTYC' A
#
# COMPACT_ATOMS: atom_id res chain seq x y z
N MET A 1 -14.99 -20.26 -36.19
CA MET A 1 -15.07 -18.82 -35.92
C MET A 1 -16.28 -18.61 -35.02
N LYS A 2 -16.08 -18.59 -33.69
CA LYS A 2 -17.13 -18.28 -32.72
C LYS A 2 -16.90 -16.84 -32.31
N GLU A 3 -17.88 -16.00 -32.57
CA GLU A 3 -17.92 -14.62 -32.11
C GLU A 3 -17.92 -14.65 -30.57
N PHE A 4 -16.90 -14.02 -30.00
CA PHE A 4 -16.86 -13.73 -28.57
C PHE A 4 -17.94 -12.68 -28.31
N SER A 5 -18.98 -13.11 -27.58
CA SER A 5 -20.01 -12.24 -27.04
C SER A 5 -19.36 -11.30 -26.01
N ASP A 6 -19.55 -10.00 -26.19
CA ASP A 6 -19.17 -8.92 -25.25
C ASP A 6 -20.10 -8.89 -24.01
N ASP A 7 -20.47 -10.04 -23.45
CA ASP A 7 -21.24 -10.16 -22.20
C ASP A 7 -20.33 -10.29 -20.97
N ALA A 8 -19.13 -9.75 -21.07
CA ALA A 8 -18.28 -9.53 -19.92
C ALA A 8 -18.96 -8.47 -19.02
N SER A 9 -19.90 -8.92 -18.19
CA SER A 9 -20.65 -8.15 -17.19
C SER A 9 -19.75 -7.73 -16.03
N TRP A 10 -18.60 -7.16 -16.36
CA TRP A 10 -17.80 -6.45 -15.41
C TRP A 10 -18.31 -5.01 -15.42
N GLY A 11 -19.26 -4.72 -14.52
CA GLY A 11 -19.56 -3.33 -14.13
C GLY A 11 -18.26 -2.58 -13.84
N PRO A 12 -18.25 -1.23 -13.86
CA PRO A 12 -17.03 -0.43 -13.94
C PRO A 12 -15.98 -0.94 -12.95
N LEU A 13 -14.97 -1.65 -13.46
CA LEU A 13 -14.10 -2.51 -12.64
C LEU A 13 -13.22 -1.75 -11.66
N LEU A 14 -13.24 -0.42 -11.69
CA LEU A 14 -12.35 0.41 -10.90
C LEU A 14 -13.06 1.70 -10.52
N THR A 15 -14.02 1.63 -9.60
CA THR A 15 -14.13 2.72 -8.62
C THR A 15 -13.40 2.29 -7.36
N THR A 16 -12.09 2.05 -7.49
CA THR A 16 -11.24 1.95 -6.30
C THR A 16 -11.10 3.36 -5.76
N LYS A 17 -12.09 3.78 -4.96
CA LYS A 17 -12.06 5.05 -4.25
C LYS A 17 -10.88 4.97 -3.28
N TYR A 18 -9.82 5.70 -3.60
CA TYR A 18 -8.72 5.90 -2.67
C TYR A 18 -9.28 6.65 -1.45
N GLU A 19 -9.51 5.93 -0.36
CA GLU A 19 -10.02 6.50 0.90
C GLU A 19 -8.91 7.18 1.73
N GLY A 20 -7.65 7.09 1.29
CA GLY A 20 -6.45 7.56 1.99
C GLY A 20 -6.27 9.07 1.99
N THR A 21 -7.28 9.82 2.44
CA THR A 21 -7.21 11.28 2.57
C THR A 21 -6.41 11.75 3.79
N ILE A 22 -6.04 10.82 4.67
CA ILE A 22 -5.27 11.09 5.89
C ILE A 22 -3.81 10.65 5.72
N HIS A 23 -2.90 11.39 6.35
CA HIS A 23 -1.50 10.99 6.43
C HIS A 23 -1.32 9.75 7.31
N ALA A 24 -0.36 8.92 6.93
CA ALA A 24 0.07 7.82 7.78
C ALA A 24 0.59 8.37 9.13
N PRO A 25 0.31 7.68 10.24
CA PRO A 25 0.88 8.05 11.54
C PRO A 25 2.39 7.77 11.55
N GLN A 26 3.12 8.53 12.37
CA GLN A 26 4.56 8.34 12.53
C GLN A 26 4.88 6.97 13.15
N PHE A 27 6.03 6.41 12.78
CA PHE A 27 6.58 5.26 13.47
C PHE A 27 6.85 5.58 14.95
N PRO A 28 6.48 4.70 15.88
CA PRO A 28 6.81 4.86 17.30
C PRO A 28 8.31 5.03 17.55
N GLU A 29 8.64 5.84 18.54
CA GLU A 29 10.02 6.00 19.00
C GLU A 29 10.55 4.70 19.65
N GLY A 30 11.85 4.45 19.50
CA GLY A 30 12.52 3.32 20.16
C GLY A 30 12.27 1.95 19.52
N LEU A 31 11.63 1.88 18.35
CA LEU A 31 11.52 0.61 17.61
C LEU A 31 12.89 0.11 17.14
N GLU A 32 13.13 -1.18 17.31
CA GLU A 32 14.27 -1.85 16.69
C GLU A 32 13.99 -2.11 15.21
N TRP A 33 14.94 -1.72 14.36
CA TRP A 33 14.88 -1.91 12.93
C TRP A 33 15.91 -2.93 12.46
N PHE A 34 15.52 -3.73 11.48
CA PHE A 34 16.42 -4.68 10.82
C PHE A 34 16.68 -4.25 9.37
N ASN A 35 17.82 -4.66 8.81
CA ASN A 35 18.22 -4.41 7.41
C ASN A 35 18.40 -2.92 7.02
N ILE A 36 18.62 -2.03 8.00
CA ILE A 36 18.77 -0.58 7.78
C ILE A 36 20.04 -0.08 8.48
N LYS A 37 20.56 1.08 8.04
CA LYS A 37 21.71 1.75 8.67
C LYS A 37 21.33 2.64 9.87
N ALA A 38 20.10 3.14 9.89
CA ALA A 38 19.54 4.00 10.94
C ALA A 38 18.00 3.87 10.94
N ALA A 39 17.34 4.18 12.06
CA ALA A 39 15.89 4.14 12.13
C ALA A 39 15.24 5.09 11.10
N LEU A 40 14.13 4.66 10.50
CA LEU A 40 13.42 5.43 9.47
C LEU A 40 12.32 6.30 10.09
N THR A 41 12.12 7.48 9.52
CA THR A 41 10.97 8.35 9.74
C THR A 41 10.07 8.40 8.49
N LEU A 42 8.83 8.88 8.61
CA LEU A 42 8.01 9.10 7.41
C LEU A 42 8.57 10.25 6.54
N GLU A 43 9.25 11.22 7.14
CA GLU A 43 9.97 12.31 6.46
C GLU A 43 11.00 11.75 5.48
N ASP A 44 11.78 10.77 5.91
CA ASP A 44 12.80 10.12 5.07
C ASP A 44 12.17 9.44 3.85
N LEU A 45 10.92 9.00 3.93
CA LEU A 45 10.24 8.23 2.89
C LEU A 45 9.40 9.09 1.92
N ARG A 46 9.33 10.41 2.11
CA ARG A 46 8.55 11.29 1.23
C ARG A 46 8.98 11.19 -0.23
N GLY A 47 7.99 11.22 -1.13
CA GLY A 47 8.21 11.05 -2.58
C GLY A 47 8.40 9.61 -3.04
N ARG A 48 8.31 8.62 -2.13
CA ARG A 48 8.36 7.19 -2.47
C ARG A 48 7.02 6.51 -2.22
N LEU A 49 6.68 5.52 -3.04
CA LEU A 49 5.58 4.60 -2.75
C LEU A 49 6.03 3.64 -1.65
N VAL A 50 5.31 3.64 -0.53
CA VAL A 50 5.61 2.80 0.64
C VAL A 50 4.49 1.79 0.82
N ILE A 51 4.86 0.54 1.04
CA ILE A 51 3.93 -0.55 1.38
C ILE A 51 4.23 -0.98 2.81
N LEU A 52 3.26 -0.83 3.71
CA LEU A 52 3.33 -1.37 5.06
C LEU A 52 2.73 -2.78 5.07
N HIS A 53 3.55 -3.76 5.42
CA HIS A 53 3.14 -5.15 5.54
C HIS A 53 3.13 -5.56 7.02
N PHE A 54 1.94 -5.69 7.59
CA PHE A 54 1.76 -6.14 8.98
C PHE A 54 1.77 -7.66 9.02
N TRP A 55 2.75 -8.25 9.72
CA TRP A 55 2.92 -9.71 9.79
C TRP A 55 3.48 -10.13 11.16
N THR A 56 3.35 -11.41 11.47
CA THR A 56 4.00 -12.09 12.59
C THR A 56 4.62 -13.39 12.09
N TYR A 57 5.67 -13.87 12.75
CA TYR A 57 6.34 -15.12 12.34
C TYR A 57 5.58 -16.38 12.78
N CYS A 58 4.69 -16.25 13.78
CA CYS A 58 3.99 -17.34 14.46
C CYS A 58 2.76 -17.83 13.68
#